data_AF-A0A2E3MMT2-F1
#
_entry.id   AF-A0A2E3MMT2-F1
#
_cell.length_a   1.000
_cell.length_b   1.000
_cell.length_c   1.000
_cell.angle_alpha   90.00
_cell.angle_beta   90.00
_cell.angle_gamma   90.00
#
_symmetry.space_group_name_H-M   'P 1'
#
loop_
_entity.id
_entity.type
_entity.pdbx_description
1 polymer ?
#
loop_
_entity_poly.entity_id
_entity_poly.type
_entity_poly.pdbx_seq_one_letter_code
_entity_poly.pdbx_strand_id
1 'polypeptide(L)'
;MTTRGAHRLGGRCEEDLAGHQVLTADPGDESLMSQKQSFWWQLVILIALGVVAFVVTGRPLVGILLPSIRASWRSLQTAIWLVRVDCPRSRDVICGLFCAATGCWKIAASSLASVVCMLVYFYFTAVAPNMNRFGAVMTTLMIGVALTSALGLLASFASWAVGLRVWVHPDLPDLLDRKRQWPLTRPAPVKWNHAVFVLATSLAVPAVAVCGFVLLQPGSAVRALSIYGLTLLLVIVTYAWLAARILAADPATCWPSERAGHVTVDDAAEMPVAGS
;
A
#
# COMPACT_ATOMS: atom_id res chain seq x y z
N MET A 1 27.49 -4.35 -34.93
CA MET A 1 26.28 -3.50 -34.78
C MET A 1 25.10 -4.30 -35.30
N THR A 2 24.35 -4.90 -34.39
CA THR A 2 23.30 -5.87 -34.72
C THR A 2 22.00 -5.36 -34.13
N THR A 3 21.15 -4.81 -34.99
CA THR A 3 19.80 -4.35 -34.70
C THR A 3 18.90 -5.57 -34.49
N ARG A 4 18.70 -5.95 -33.23
CA ARG A 4 17.73 -6.99 -32.86
C ARG A 4 16.32 -6.39 -32.91
N GLY A 5 15.55 -6.81 -33.92
CA GLY A 5 14.14 -6.50 -34.07
C GLY A 5 13.33 -7.08 -32.90
N ALA A 6 12.77 -6.20 -32.08
CA ALA A 6 11.76 -6.54 -31.09
C ALA A 6 10.40 -6.63 -31.81
N HIS A 7 10.00 -7.85 -32.11
CA HIS A 7 8.71 -8.17 -32.68
C HIS A 7 7.58 -7.82 -31.70
N ARG A 8 6.60 -7.05 -32.20
CA ARG A 8 5.34 -6.68 -31.55
C ARG A 8 4.60 -7.90 -31.01
N LEU A 9 4.34 -7.92 -29.70
CA LEU A 9 3.34 -8.75 -29.02
C LEU A 9 2.28 -7.85 -28.37
N GLY A 10 1.75 -6.89 -29.14
CA GLY A 10 0.84 -5.84 -28.65
C GLY A 10 -0.52 -5.86 -29.32
N GLY A 11 -1.25 -6.97 -29.28
CA GLY A 11 -2.52 -7.05 -30.02
C GLY A 11 -3.53 -8.07 -29.50
N ARG A 12 -3.60 -8.33 -28.19
CA ARG A 12 -4.54 -9.34 -27.65
C ARG A 12 -5.44 -8.90 -26.50
N CYS A 13 -5.46 -7.61 -26.15
CA CYS A 13 -6.26 -7.13 -24.99
C CYS A 13 -7.48 -6.26 -25.34
N GLU A 14 -7.73 -5.92 -26.61
CA GLU A 14 -8.61 -4.77 -26.91
C GLU A 14 -10.01 -5.09 -27.46
N GLU A 15 -10.31 -6.32 -27.91
CA GLU A 15 -11.51 -6.54 -28.75
C GLU A 15 -12.79 -7.07 -28.05
N ASP A 16 -12.80 -7.37 -26.75
CA ASP A 16 -13.94 -8.09 -26.11
C ASP A 16 -14.89 -7.25 -25.22
N LEU A 17 -14.84 -5.91 -25.26
CA LEU A 17 -15.59 -5.06 -24.29
C LEU A 17 -16.72 -4.18 -24.84
N ALA A 18 -17.14 -4.36 -26.09
CA ALA A 18 -18.24 -3.58 -26.67
C ALA A 18 -19.55 -4.39 -26.72
N GLY A 19 -20.45 -4.16 -25.76
CA GLY A 19 -21.89 -4.34 -26.00
C GLY A 19 -22.65 -5.18 -24.97
N HIS A 20 -22.87 -4.66 -23.76
CA HIS A 20 -24.07 -4.96 -22.97
C HIS A 20 -24.25 -3.93 -21.83
N GLN A 21 -25.09 -2.92 -22.05
CA GLN A 21 -25.61 -2.07 -20.98
C GLN A 21 -27.05 -2.50 -20.67
N VAL A 22 -27.21 -3.33 -19.64
CA VAL A 22 -28.51 -3.65 -19.04
C VAL A 22 -28.69 -2.78 -17.81
N LEU A 23 -29.69 -1.89 -17.85
CA LEU A 23 -30.07 -1.00 -16.77
C LEU A 23 -30.76 -1.83 -15.66
N THR A 24 -30.02 -2.20 -14.61
CA THR A 24 -30.56 -2.90 -13.44
C THR A 24 -30.65 -1.97 -12.23
N ALA A 25 -31.78 -2.06 -11.53
CA ALA A 25 -32.12 -1.30 -10.33
C ALA A 25 -31.12 -1.55 -9.19
N ASP A 26 -30.86 -0.52 -8.39
CA ASP A 26 -29.71 -0.41 -7.46
C ASP A 26 -29.95 -1.15 -6.12
N PRO A 27 -29.27 -2.29 -5.85
CA PRO A 27 -29.42 -3.08 -4.62
C PRO A 27 -28.42 -2.65 -3.51
N GLY A 28 -28.21 -1.35 -3.36
CA GLY A 28 -27.04 -0.78 -2.66
C GLY A 28 -26.93 -1.11 -1.16
N ASP A 29 -28.04 -1.11 -0.43
CA ASP A 29 -27.99 -1.02 1.04
C ASP A 29 -27.82 -2.37 1.77
N GLU A 30 -28.38 -3.46 1.24
CA GLU A 30 -28.27 -4.79 1.88
C GLU A 30 -26.85 -5.36 1.79
N SER A 31 -26.12 -5.00 0.73
CA SER A 31 -24.74 -5.44 0.52
C SER A 31 -23.77 -4.90 1.58
N LEU A 32 -24.04 -3.68 2.08
CA LEU A 32 -23.14 -2.99 3.01
C LEU A 32 -23.26 -3.55 4.45
N MET A 33 -24.48 -3.93 4.87
CA MET A 33 -24.69 -4.62 6.14
C MET A 33 -24.07 -6.02 6.15
N SER A 34 -24.28 -6.80 5.09
CA SER A 34 -23.71 -8.15 4.98
C SER A 34 -22.18 -8.14 4.98
N GLN A 35 -21.56 -7.16 4.31
CA GLN A 35 -20.09 -7.01 4.29
C GLN A 35 -19.52 -6.71 5.68
N LYS A 36 -20.16 -5.82 6.45
CA LYS A 36 -19.73 -5.49 7.81
C LYS A 36 -19.82 -6.70 8.74
N GLN A 37 -20.89 -7.49 8.62
CA GLN A 37 -21.09 -8.69 9.45
C GLN A 37 -20.08 -9.80 9.13
N SER A 38 -19.77 -10.03 7.85
CA SER A 38 -18.74 -10.98 7.42
C SER A 38 -17.35 -10.60 7.97
N PHE A 39 -17.03 -9.31 7.99
CA PHE A 39 -15.76 -8.82 8.55
C PHE A 39 -15.64 -9.12 10.05
N TRP A 40 -16.69 -8.86 10.84
CA TRP A 40 -16.69 -9.16 12.28
C TRP A 40 -16.53 -10.65 12.56
N TRP A 41 -17.24 -11.52 11.83
CA TRP A 41 -17.10 -12.97 12.00
C TRP A 41 -15.70 -13.47 11.62
N GLN A 42 -15.13 -12.95 10.53
CA GLN A 42 -13.74 -13.27 10.14
C GLN A 42 -12.75 -12.85 11.23
N LEU A 43 -12.95 -11.68 11.85
CA LEU A 43 -12.13 -11.20 12.96
C LEU A 43 -12.23 -12.13 14.18
N VAL A 44 -13.45 -12.50 14.58
CA VAL A 44 -13.69 -13.39 15.73
C VAL A 44 -13.05 -14.76 15.49
N ILE A 45 -13.22 -15.34 14.30
CA ILE A 45 -12.60 -16.62 13.93
C ILE A 45 -11.06 -16.51 13.94
N LEU A 46 -10.49 -15.40 13.43
CA LEU A 46 -9.04 -15.19 13.46
C LEU A 46 -8.50 -15.11 14.89
N ILE A 47 -9.20 -14.40 15.79
CA ILE A 47 -8.83 -14.27 17.19
C ILE A 47 -8.91 -15.65 17.86
N ALA A 48 -10.01 -16.39 17.65
CA ALA A 48 -10.17 -17.73 18.18
C ALA A 48 -9.04 -18.67 17.70
N LEU A 49 -8.72 -18.65 16.40
CA LEU A 49 -7.63 -19.46 15.84
C LEU A 49 -6.26 -19.04 16.40
N GLY A 50 -6.03 -17.75 16.61
CA GLY A 50 -4.82 -17.23 17.24
C GLY A 50 -4.66 -17.70 18.69
N VAL A 51 -5.76 -17.71 19.46
CA VAL A 51 -5.81 -18.24 20.83
C VAL A 51 -5.53 -19.75 20.83
N VAL A 52 -6.16 -20.52 19.95
CA VAL A 52 -5.92 -21.96 19.83
C VAL A 52 -4.47 -22.24 19.46
N ALA A 53 -3.92 -21.55 18.45
CA ALA A 53 -2.53 -21.71 18.04
C ALA A 53 -1.55 -21.36 19.17
N PHE A 54 -1.84 -20.32 19.96
CA PHE A 54 -1.07 -19.96 21.14
C PHE A 54 -1.07 -21.06 22.21
N VAL A 55 -2.25 -21.61 22.52
CA VAL A 55 -2.40 -22.69 23.52
C VAL A 55 -1.66 -23.94 23.07
N VAL A 56 -1.76 -24.32 21.80
CA VAL A 56 -1.15 -25.54 21.26
C VAL A 56 0.37 -25.43 21.14
N THR A 57 0.91 -24.29 20.68
CA THR A 57 2.35 -24.17 20.43
C THR A 57 3.16 -23.74 21.66
N GLY A 58 2.52 -23.14 22.67
CA GLY A 58 3.21 -22.54 23.81
C GLY A 58 4.13 -21.37 23.44
N ARG A 59 4.14 -20.92 22.17
CA ARG A 59 5.00 -19.85 21.65
C ARG A 59 4.16 -18.61 21.36
N PRO A 60 4.33 -17.49 22.10
CA PRO A 60 3.53 -16.28 21.93
C PRO A 60 3.65 -15.69 20.51
N LEU A 61 4.81 -15.85 19.88
CA LEU A 61 5.05 -15.35 18.52
C LEU A 61 4.08 -15.95 17.48
N VAL A 62 3.81 -17.26 17.56
CA VAL A 62 2.96 -17.93 16.55
C VAL A 62 1.52 -17.45 16.64
N GLY A 63 1.00 -17.31 17.86
CA GLY A 63 -0.37 -16.84 18.10
C GLY A 63 -0.64 -15.41 17.63
N ILE A 64 0.38 -14.54 17.59
CA ILE A 64 0.28 -13.14 17.12
C ILE A 64 0.54 -13.03 15.63
N LEU A 65 1.54 -13.77 15.11
CA LEU A 65 1.93 -13.72 13.71
C LEU A 65 0.85 -14.29 12.80
N LEU A 66 0.22 -15.41 13.17
CA LEU A 66 -0.80 -16.05 12.31
C LEU A 66 -1.97 -15.13 11.95
N PRO A 67 -2.68 -14.50 12.91
CA PRO A 67 -3.79 -13.61 12.59
C PRO A 67 -3.31 -12.36 11.85
N SER A 68 -2.13 -11.83 12.19
CA SER A 68 -1.58 -10.64 11.52
C SER A 68 -1.21 -10.93 10.06
N ILE A 69 -0.54 -12.06 9.80
CA ILE A 69 -0.22 -12.52 8.44
C ILE A 69 -1.50 -12.78 7.68
N ARG A 70 -2.50 -13.42 8.29
CA ARG A 70 -3.76 -13.73 7.61
C ARG A 70 -4.56 -12.47 7.27
N ALA A 71 -4.55 -11.45 8.13
CA ALA A 71 -5.15 -10.14 7.82
C ALA A 71 -4.47 -9.48 6.61
N SER A 72 -3.14 -9.59 6.50
CA SER A 72 -2.38 -9.02 5.38
C SER A 72 -2.26 -9.92 4.16
N TRP A 73 -2.68 -11.17 4.27
CA TRP A 73 -2.57 -12.17 3.22
C TRP A 73 -3.30 -11.76 1.95
N ARG A 74 -4.51 -11.20 2.08
CA ARG A 74 -5.26 -10.68 0.92
C ARG A 74 -4.49 -9.58 0.18
N SER A 75 -3.90 -8.63 0.92
CA SER A 75 -3.10 -7.55 0.31
C SER A 75 -1.83 -8.07 -0.37
N LEU A 76 -1.19 -9.12 0.17
CA LEU A 76 -0.05 -9.79 -0.47
C LEU A 76 -0.47 -10.57 -1.72
N GLN A 77 -1.60 -11.26 -1.68
CA GLN A 77 -2.15 -11.94 -2.86
C GLN A 77 -2.48 -10.93 -3.97
N THR A 78 -3.09 -9.79 -3.62
CA THR A 78 -3.31 -8.68 -4.53
C THR A 78 -2.00 -8.18 -5.14
N ALA A 79 -0.95 -7.98 -4.34
CA ALA A 79 0.35 -7.56 -4.83
C ALA A 79 0.95 -8.58 -5.82
N ILE A 80 0.94 -9.87 -5.47
CA ILE A 80 1.44 -10.96 -6.33
C ILE A 80 0.63 -11.05 -7.62
N TRP A 81 -0.68 -10.86 -7.54
CA TRP A 81 -1.56 -10.87 -8.69
C TRP A 81 -1.27 -9.70 -9.63
N LEU A 82 -1.11 -8.48 -9.10
CA LEU A 82 -0.77 -7.29 -9.89
C LEU A 82 0.53 -7.50 -10.68
N VAL A 83 1.58 -7.98 -10.01
CA VAL A 83 2.90 -8.29 -10.60
C VAL A 83 2.82 -9.36 -11.71
N ARG A 84 1.74 -10.14 -11.78
CA ARG A 84 1.58 -11.19 -12.79
C ARG A 84 0.71 -10.78 -13.97
N VAL A 85 -0.26 -9.90 -13.78
CA VAL A 85 -1.34 -9.66 -14.75
C VAL A 85 -1.17 -8.35 -15.51
N ASP A 86 -0.60 -7.31 -14.90
CA ASP A 86 -0.53 -6.00 -15.55
C ASP A 86 0.67 -5.87 -16.50
N CYS A 87 0.41 -5.41 -17.72
CA CYS A 87 1.42 -4.91 -18.66
C CYS A 87 1.37 -3.38 -18.62
N PRO A 88 2.47 -2.60 -18.51
CA PRO A 88 3.90 -2.92 -18.53
C PRO A 88 4.55 -3.30 -17.17
N ARG A 89 5.61 -4.14 -17.25
CA ARG A 89 6.38 -4.76 -16.13
C ARG A 89 7.09 -3.85 -15.12
N SER A 90 7.09 -2.54 -15.33
CA SER A 90 7.63 -1.62 -14.33
C SER A 90 6.54 -1.14 -13.37
N ARG A 91 5.30 -1.00 -13.87
CA ARG A 91 4.17 -0.41 -13.12
C ARG A 91 3.62 -1.40 -12.10
N ASP A 92 3.41 -2.63 -12.54
CA ASP A 92 2.96 -3.76 -11.75
C ASP A 92 3.87 -4.04 -10.54
N VAL A 93 5.19 -3.98 -10.72
CA VAL A 93 6.17 -4.16 -9.65
C VAL A 93 6.09 -3.03 -8.64
N ILE A 94 6.01 -1.77 -9.09
CA ILE A 94 5.92 -0.61 -8.19
C ILE A 94 4.60 -0.64 -7.41
N CYS A 95 3.47 -0.84 -8.08
CA CYS A 95 2.16 -0.97 -7.43
C CYS A 95 2.11 -2.17 -6.49
N GLY A 96 2.71 -3.30 -6.89
CA GLY A 96 2.86 -4.50 -6.08
C GLY A 96 3.66 -4.24 -4.80
N LEU A 97 4.78 -3.51 -4.89
CA LEU A 97 5.58 -3.12 -3.73
C LEU A 97 4.80 -2.22 -2.76
N PHE A 98 4.06 -1.22 -3.27
CA PHE A 98 3.19 -0.40 -2.41
C PHE A 98 2.08 -1.22 -1.74
N CYS A 99 1.48 -2.17 -2.45
CA CYS A 99 0.47 -3.08 -1.89
C CYS A 99 1.08 -3.99 -0.81
N ALA A 100 2.27 -4.53 -1.05
CA ALA A 100 3.00 -5.35 -0.08
C ALA A 100 3.37 -4.54 1.17
N ALA A 101 3.89 -3.32 0.99
CA ALA A 101 4.19 -2.40 2.08
C ALA A 101 2.93 -2.04 2.89
N THR A 102 1.79 -1.86 2.24
CA THR A 102 0.49 -1.64 2.92
C THR A 102 0.08 -2.86 3.75
N GLY A 103 0.33 -4.08 3.25
CA GLY A 103 0.14 -5.32 4.01
C GLY A 103 1.03 -5.37 5.26
N CYS A 104 2.32 -5.04 5.14
CA CYS A 104 3.23 -4.95 6.28
C CYS A 104 2.80 -3.87 7.28
N TRP A 105 2.30 -2.73 6.78
CA TRP A 105 1.82 -1.63 7.62
C TRP A 105 0.63 -2.06 8.49
N LYS A 106 -0.29 -2.87 7.95
CA LYS A 106 -1.42 -3.43 8.73
C LYS A 106 -0.95 -4.36 9.86
N ILE A 107 0.11 -5.15 9.64
CA ILE A 107 0.72 -6.00 10.69
C ILE A 107 1.33 -5.12 11.79
N ALA A 108 2.02 -4.04 11.40
CA ALA A 108 2.55 -3.08 12.35
C ALA A 108 1.43 -2.39 13.15
N ALA A 109 0.36 -1.94 12.49
CA ALA A 109 -0.77 -1.29 13.12
C ALA A 109 -1.50 -2.22 14.11
N SER A 110 -1.71 -3.49 13.75
CA SER A 110 -2.33 -4.48 14.66
C SER A 110 -1.44 -4.78 15.87
N SER A 111 -0.13 -4.87 15.66
CA SER A 111 0.84 -5.07 16.74
C SER A 111 0.89 -3.85 17.67
N LEU A 112 0.87 -2.64 17.10
CA LEU A 112 0.83 -1.40 17.86
C LEU A 112 -0.44 -1.31 18.72
N ALA A 113 -1.60 -1.63 18.14
CA ALA A 113 -2.85 -1.69 18.91
C ALA A 113 -2.76 -2.68 20.08
N SER A 114 -2.11 -3.83 19.86
CA SER A 114 -1.88 -4.81 20.93
C SER A 114 -0.97 -4.27 22.05
N VAL A 115 0.09 -3.54 21.71
CA VAL A 115 0.95 -2.86 22.69
C VAL A 115 0.14 -1.85 23.50
N VAL A 116 -0.65 -1.00 22.83
CA VAL A 116 -1.51 0.00 23.49
C VAL A 116 -2.48 -0.68 24.45
N CYS A 117 -3.16 -1.75 24.03
CA CYS A 117 -4.04 -2.52 24.91
C CYS A 117 -3.33 -3.09 26.14
N MET A 118 -2.10 -3.61 25.98
CA MET A 118 -1.30 -4.10 27.11
C MET A 118 -0.93 -2.97 28.09
N LEU A 119 -0.57 -1.78 27.56
CA LEU A 119 -0.22 -0.61 28.37
C LEU A 119 -1.44 -0.06 29.13
N VAL A 120 -2.60 0.01 28.46
CA VAL A 120 -3.86 0.42 29.07
C VAL A 120 -4.27 -0.55 30.17
N TYR A 121 -4.18 -1.86 29.91
CA TYR A 121 -4.46 -2.88 30.92
C TYR A 121 -3.52 -2.76 32.14
N PHE A 122 -2.22 -2.55 31.90
CA PHE A 122 -1.25 -2.31 32.98
C PHE A 122 -1.60 -1.06 33.78
N TYR A 123 -1.96 0.04 33.13
CA TYR A 123 -2.34 1.29 33.79
C TYR A 123 -3.53 1.10 34.74
N PHE A 124 -4.54 0.33 34.34
CA PHE A 124 -5.74 0.10 35.16
C PHE A 124 -5.57 -0.96 36.24
N THR A 125 -4.76 -1.99 36.02
CA THR A 125 -4.66 -3.14 36.94
C THR A 125 -3.39 -3.12 37.79
N ALA A 126 -2.40 -2.28 37.45
CA ALA A 126 -1.04 -2.32 37.96
C ALA A 126 -0.33 -3.69 37.82
N VAL A 127 -0.90 -4.63 37.05
CA VAL A 127 -0.30 -5.95 36.81
C VAL A 127 0.65 -5.83 35.63
N ALA A 128 1.95 -5.97 35.91
CA ALA A 128 2.99 -5.88 34.89
C ALA A 128 2.74 -6.89 33.74
N PRO A 129 2.86 -6.46 32.47
CA PRO A 129 2.69 -7.36 31.34
C PRO A 129 3.80 -8.42 31.35
N ASN A 130 3.47 -9.64 30.93
CA ASN A 130 4.45 -10.70 30.81
C ASN A 130 5.52 -10.29 29.77
N MET A 131 6.76 -10.12 30.20
CA MET A 131 7.87 -9.61 29.38
C MET A 131 8.12 -10.44 28.11
N ASN A 132 7.90 -11.75 28.16
CA ASN A 132 8.04 -12.61 26.98
C ASN A 132 6.96 -12.33 25.93
N ARG A 133 5.72 -12.05 26.36
CA ARG A 133 4.62 -11.69 25.46
C ARG A 133 4.81 -10.28 24.90
N PHE A 134 5.19 -9.34 25.76
CA PHE A 134 5.46 -7.97 25.36
C PHE A 134 6.60 -7.90 24.34
N GLY A 135 7.71 -8.60 24.59
CA GLY A 135 8.84 -8.71 23.67
C GLY A 135 8.45 -9.30 22.31
N ALA A 136 7.59 -10.32 22.29
CA ALA A 136 7.08 -10.90 21.05
C ALA A 136 6.24 -9.91 20.22
N VAL A 137 5.36 -9.15 20.87
CA VAL A 137 4.54 -8.11 20.19
C VAL A 137 5.45 -6.99 19.68
N MET A 138 6.37 -6.49 20.49
CA MET A 138 7.33 -5.45 20.10
C MET A 138 8.22 -5.90 18.93
N THR A 139 8.69 -7.15 18.94
CA THR A 139 9.48 -7.71 17.83
C THR A 139 8.66 -7.76 16.54
N THR A 140 7.40 -8.18 16.62
CA THR A 140 6.48 -8.21 15.47
C THR A 140 6.21 -6.80 14.93
N LEU A 141 6.00 -5.84 15.82
CA LEU A 141 5.86 -4.42 15.49
C LEU A 141 7.11 -3.91 14.76
N MET A 142 8.30 -4.13 15.32
CA MET A 142 9.57 -3.68 14.74
C MET A 142 9.81 -4.27 13.35
N ILE A 143 9.57 -5.57 13.16
CA ILE A 143 9.70 -6.24 11.86
C ILE A 143 8.69 -5.66 10.86
N GLY A 144 7.42 -5.50 11.25
CA GLY A 144 6.38 -4.94 10.39
C GLY A 144 6.71 -3.52 9.94
N VAL A 145 7.15 -2.66 10.87
CA VAL A 145 7.55 -1.27 10.62
C VAL A 145 8.78 -1.21 9.72
N ALA A 146 9.81 -2.02 9.99
CA ALA A 146 11.03 -2.07 9.19
C ALA A 146 10.77 -2.54 7.75
N LEU A 147 9.99 -3.61 7.58
CA LEU A 147 9.61 -4.11 6.24
C LEU A 147 8.76 -3.09 5.48
N THR A 148 7.80 -2.45 6.15
CA THR A 148 7.00 -1.37 5.55
C THR A 148 7.89 -0.24 5.06
N SER A 149 8.86 0.17 5.88
CA SER A 149 9.79 1.25 5.52
C SER A 149 10.68 0.86 4.35
N ALA A 150 11.29 -0.32 4.37
CA ALA A 150 12.16 -0.78 3.29
C ALA A 150 11.41 -0.91 1.96
N LEU A 151 10.25 -1.57 1.95
CA LEU A 151 9.45 -1.74 0.75
C LEU A 151 8.86 -0.41 0.26
N GLY A 152 8.41 0.46 1.18
CA GLY A 152 7.87 1.78 0.85
C GLY A 152 8.93 2.70 0.24
N LEU A 153 10.15 2.71 0.77
CA LEU A 153 11.27 3.47 0.19
C LEU A 153 11.64 2.94 -1.20
N LEU A 154 11.73 1.62 -1.35
CA LEU A 154 12.05 1.00 -2.63
C LEU A 154 10.97 1.33 -3.69
N ALA A 155 9.69 1.22 -3.31
CA ALA A 155 8.57 1.56 -4.18
C ALA A 155 8.57 3.05 -4.55
N SER A 156 8.83 3.93 -3.57
CA SER A 156 8.87 5.38 -3.80
C SER A 156 10.03 5.79 -4.71
N PHE A 157 11.21 5.20 -4.50
CA PHE A 157 12.38 5.42 -5.35
C PHE A 157 12.14 4.93 -6.78
N ALA A 158 11.61 3.70 -6.93
CA ALA A 158 11.29 3.16 -8.25
C ALA A 158 10.21 3.99 -8.96
N SER A 159 9.17 4.42 -8.25
CA SER A 159 8.12 5.31 -8.78
C SER A 159 8.70 6.63 -9.26
N TRP A 160 9.60 7.23 -8.48
CA TRP A 160 10.27 8.48 -8.85
C TRP A 160 11.17 8.29 -10.07
N ALA A 161 11.98 7.23 -10.09
CA ALA A 161 12.91 6.95 -11.19
C ALA A 161 12.19 6.71 -12.53
N VAL A 162 11.01 6.07 -12.50
CA VAL A 162 10.19 5.81 -13.71
C VAL A 162 9.25 7.00 -14.02
N GLY A 163 9.09 7.95 -13.09
CA GLY A 163 8.16 9.07 -13.25
C GLY A 163 6.69 8.67 -13.18
N LEU A 164 6.37 7.59 -12.45
CA LEU A 164 5.01 7.09 -12.28
C LEU A 164 4.34 7.71 -11.06
N ARG A 165 3.05 8.01 -11.20
CA ARG A 165 2.19 8.43 -10.10
C ARG A 165 1.32 7.27 -9.65
N VAL A 166 1.32 6.98 -8.36
CA VAL A 166 0.69 5.81 -7.75
C VAL A 166 -0.49 6.23 -6.89
N TRP A 167 -1.55 5.44 -7.00
CA TRP A 167 -2.73 5.54 -6.17
C TRP A 167 -3.18 4.14 -5.77
N VAL A 168 -3.24 3.90 -4.46
CA VAL A 168 -3.63 2.60 -3.91
C VAL A 168 -4.99 2.75 -3.24
N HIS A 169 -6.01 2.13 -3.82
CA HIS A 169 -7.36 2.10 -3.28
C HIS A 169 -7.40 1.25 -1.99
N PRO A 170 -8.05 1.70 -0.89
CA PRO A 170 -8.23 0.90 0.33
C PRO A 170 -8.81 -0.48 0.06
N ASP A 171 -9.87 -0.49 -0.73
CA ASP A 171 -10.66 -1.68 -1.07
C ASP A 171 -10.14 -2.41 -2.32
N LEU A 172 -8.90 -2.15 -2.75
CA LEU A 172 -8.33 -2.81 -3.92
C LEU A 172 -8.45 -4.35 -3.88
N PRO A 173 -8.23 -5.04 -2.75
CA PRO A 173 -8.42 -6.49 -2.67
C PRO A 173 -9.87 -6.91 -2.98
N ASP A 174 -10.85 -6.19 -2.41
CA ASP A 174 -12.26 -6.50 -2.59
C ASP A 174 -12.72 -6.19 -4.03
N LEU A 175 -12.20 -5.11 -4.62
CA LEU A 175 -12.44 -4.76 -6.02
C LEU A 175 -11.87 -5.79 -6.99
N LEU A 176 -10.72 -6.37 -6.68
CA LEU A 176 -10.11 -7.43 -7.49
C LEU A 176 -10.89 -8.74 -7.42
N ASP A 177 -11.36 -9.13 -6.24
CA ASP A 177 -12.22 -10.30 -6.09
C ASP A 177 -13.52 -10.12 -6.88
N ARG A 178 -14.11 -8.93 -6.85
CA ARG A 178 -15.28 -8.60 -7.67
C ARG A 178 -14.97 -8.58 -9.15
N LYS A 179 -13.86 -7.96 -9.58
CA LYS A 179 -13.46 -7.90 -11.01
C LYS A 179 -13.23 -9.29 -11.59
N ARG A 180 -12.68 -10.20 -10.78
CA ARG A 180 -12.49 -11.61 -11.15
C ARG A 180 -13.83 -12.33 -11.37
N GLN A 181 -14.89 -11.87 -10.71
CA GLN A 181 -16.23 -12.42 -10.83
C GLN A 181 -17.07 -11.70 -11.90
N TRP A 182 -16.88 -10.38 -12.08
CA TRP A 182 -17.68 -9.54 -12.97
C TRP A 182 -16.90 -8.31 -13.47
N PRO A 183 -16.95 -7.95 -14.77
CA PRO A 183 -16.38 -6.71 -15.25
C PRO A 183 -17.11 -5.50 -14.62
N LEU A 184 -16.37 -4.72 -13.82
CA LEU A 184 -16.89 -3.53 -13.15
C LEU A 184 -17.28 -2.46 -14.19
N THR A 185 -18.58 -2.20 -14.33
CA THR A 185 -19.12 -1.18 -15.25
C THR A 185 -19.20 0.22 -14.63
N ARG A 186 -19.03 0.35 -13.32
CA ARG A 186 -19.10 1.64 -12.60
C ARG A 186 -17.73 2.05 -12.04
N PRO A 187 -17.31 3.32 -12.19
CA PRO A 187 -16.10 3.83 -11.55
C PRO A 187 -16.25 3.73 -10.03
N ALA A 188 -15.22 3.21 -9.36
CA ALA A 188 -15.20 3.13 -7.90
C ALA A 188 -15.24 4.55 -7.31
N PRO A 189 -15.95 4.77 -6.18
CA PRO A 189 -15.98 6.07 -5.52
C PRO A 189 -14.56 6.48 -5.13
N VAL A 190 -14.25 7.78 -5.28
CA VAL A 190 -12.92 8.31 -4.94
C VAL A 190 -12.74 8.21 -3.43
N LYS A 191 -11.85 7.31 -3.00
CA LYS A 191 -11.43 7.15 -1.62
C LYS A 191 -10.01 7.68 -1.39
N TRP A 192 -9.59 7.70 -0.14
CA TRP A 192 -8.30 8.21 0.25
C TRP A 192 -7.15 7.25 -0.14
N ASN A 193 -6.02 7.81 -0.60
CA ASN A 193 -4.88 7.06 -1.13
C ASN A 193 -4.05 6.42 -0.01
N HIS A 194 -4.04 5.09 0.10
CA HIS A 194 -3.27 4.38 1.14
C HIS A 194 -1.75 4.53 0.98
N ALA A 195 -1.25 4.86 -0.22
CA ALA A 195 0.17 5.09 -0.44
C ALA A 195 0.72 6.28 0.38
N VAL A 196 -0.14 7.23 0.79
CA VAL A 196 0.19 8.32 1.70
C VAL A 196 0.79 7.80 3.00
N PHE A 197 0.15 6.81 3.62
CA PHE A 197 0.62 6.23 4.88
C PHE A 197 1.92 5.47 4.72
N VAL A 198 2.04 4.71 3.63
CA VAL A 198 3.26 3.96 3.33
C VAL A 198 4.43 4.91 3.12
N LEU A 199 4.24 5.99 2.36
CA LEU A 199 5.28 6.99 2.13
C LEU A 199 5.69 7.67 3.45
N ALA A 200 4.72 8.16 4.22
CA ALA A 200 4.98 8.83 5.49
C ALA A 200 5.74 7.92 6.47
N THR A 201 5.29 6.68 6.63
CA THR A 201 5.98 5.71 7.50
C THR A 201 7.37 5.35 6.97
N SER A 202 7.54 5.21 5.65
CA SER A 202 8.83 4.87 5.06
C SER A 202 9.92 5.92 5.25
N LEU A 203 9.53 7.20 5.33
CA LEU A 203 10.43 8.32 5.62
C LEU A 203 10.63 8.54 7.12
N ALA A 204 9.58 8.38 7.93
CA ALA A 204 9.63 8.59 9.37
C ALA A 204 10.47 7.54 10.10
N VAL A 205 10.43 6.27 9.66
CA VAL A 205 11.11 5.16 10.36
C VAL A 205 12.64 5.30 10.37
N PRO A 206 13.34 5.52 9.23
CA PRO A 206 14.78 5.75 9.25
C PRO A 206 15.15 7.00 10.03
N ALA A 207 14.34 8.07 9.93
CA ALA A 207 14.52 9.29 10.68
C ALA A 207 14.48 9.04 12.20
N VAL A 208 13.45 8.35 12.69
CA VAL A 208 13.32 7.97 14.10
C VAL A 208 14.47 7.05 14.54
N ALA A 209 14.89 6.11 13.69
CA ALA A 209 16.03 5.24 13.98
C ALA A 209 17.34 6.02 14.14
N VAL A 210 17.62 6.98 13.25
CA VAL A 210 18.78 7.87 13.34
C VAL A 210 18.70 8.74 14.59
N CYS A 211 17.55 9.35 14.88
CA CYS A 211 17.36 10.14 16.10
C CYS A 211 17.57 9.28 17.37
N GLY A 212 17.02 8.07 17.40
CA GLY A 212 17.19 7.13 18.49
C GLY A 212 18.66 6.73 18.69
N PHE A 213 19.38 6.47 17.60
CA PHE A 213 20.82 6.19 17.66
C PHE A 213 21.62 7.38 18.21
N VAL A 214 21.27 8.61 17.81
CA VAL A 214 21.89 9.84 18.34
C VAL A 214 21.60 10.00 19.83
N LEU A 215 20.40 9.68 20.30
CA LEU A 215 20.06 9.77 21.74
C LEU A 215 20.84 8.80 22.62
N LEU A 216 21.32 7.68 22.06
CA LEU A 216 22.19 6.76 22.79
C LEU A 216 23.59 7.34 23.04
N GLN A 217 23.98 8.40 22.31
CA GLN A 217 25.25 9.06 22.52
C GLN A 217 25.16 10.05 23.69
N PRO A 218 26.15 10.09 24.60
CA PRO A 218 26.20 11.11 25.64
C PRO A 218 26.29 12.51 25.00
N GLY A 219 25.39 13.42 25.40
CA GLY A 219 25.33 14.76 24.80
C GLY A 219 24.38 15.72 25.53
N SER A 220 24.46 16.99 25.15
CA SER A 220 23.57 18.05 25.65
C SER A 220 22.16 17.92 25.08
N ALA A 221 21.15 18.26 25.89
CA ALA A 221 19.74 18.31 25.47
C ALA A 221 19.52 19.24 24.26
N VAL A 222 20.31 20.32 24.14
CA VAL A 222 20.23 21.25 23.00
C VAL A 222 20.60 20.55 21.69
N ARG A 223 21.61 19.67 21.72
CA ARG A 223 22.03 18.87 20.56
C ARG A 223 20.94 17.86 20.18
N ALA A 224 20.31 17.22 21.16
CA ALA A 224 19.20 16.31 20.87
C ALA A 224 18.04 17.08 20.20
N LEU A 225 17.61 18.20 20.79
CA LEU A 225 16.50 19.00 20.27
C LEU A 225 16.76 19.51 18.85
N SER A 226 17.98 19.98 18.55
CA SER A 226 18.34 20.46 17.22
C SER A 226 18.33 19.34 16.18
N ILE A 227 18.83 18.16 16.53
CA ILE A 227 18.83 16.99 15.64
C ILE A 227 17.39 16.52 15.38
N TYR A 228 16.55 16.43 16.42
CA TYR A 228 15.13 16.09 16.24
C TYR A 228 14.39 17.10 15.35
N GLY A 229 14.58 18.39 15.60
CA GLY A 229 13.95 19.45 14.81
C GLY A 229 14.38 19.40 13.34
N LEU A 230 15.69 19.24 13.09
CA LEU A 230 16.22 19.15 11.73
C LEU A 230 15.75 17.90 11.01
N THR A 231 15.78 16.73 11.67
CA THR A 231 15.31 15.48 11.08
C THR A 231 13.81 15.52 10.77
N LEU A 232 12.99 16.09 11.67
CA LEU A 232 11.55 16.27 11.43
C LEU A 232 11.30 17.18 10.22
N LEU A 233 11.99 18.33 10.15
CA LEU A 233 11.90 19.26 9.02
C LEU A 233 12.29 18.57 7.71
N LEU A 234 13.38 17.80 7.71
CA LEU A 234 13.84 17.05 6.55
C LEU A 234 12.79 16.03 6.09
N VAL A 235 12.17 15.29 7.01
CA VAL A 235 11.09 14.34 6.68
C VAL A 235 9.89 15.06 6.07
N ILE A 236 9.46 16.20 6.63
CA ILE A 236 8.32 16.96 6.12
C ILE A 236 8.60 17.49 4.70
N VAL A 237 9.76 18.09 4.49
CA VAL A 237 10.16 18.63 3.17
C VAL A 237 10.29 17.51 2.15
N THR A 238 10.96 16.41 2.51
CA THR A 238 11.13 15.25 1.63
C THR A 238 9.79 14.61 1.29
N TYR A 239 8.90 14.49 2.28
CA TYR A 239 7.55 13.97 2.09
C TYR A 239 6.75 14.86 1.14
N ALA A 240 6.71 16.18 1.37
CA ALA A 240 5.96 17.10 0.51
C ALA A 240 6.47 17.07 -0.94
N TRP A 241 7.78 17.04 -1.12
CA TRP A 241 8.41 16.95 -2.44
C TRP A 241 8.14 15.62 -3.14
N LEU A 242 8.30 14.49 -2.44
CA LEU A 242 8.01 13.16 -3.00
C LEU A 242 6.52 12.99 -3.28
N ALA A 243 5.65 13.37 -2.35
CA ALA A 243 4.20 13.24 -2.47
C ALA A 243 3.68 13.93 -3.74
N ALA A 244 4.13 15.16 -4.01
CA ALA A 244 3.75 15.89 -5.23
C ALA A 244 4.23 15.22 -6.54
N ARG A 245 5.28 14.40 -6.47
CA ARG A 245 5.87 13.71 -7.63
C ARG A 245 5.29 12.31 -7.84
N ILE A 246 5.06 11.55 -6.77
CA ILE A 246 4.74 10.12 -6.84
C ILE A 246 3.28 9.80 -6.50
N LEU A 247 2.55 10.66 -5.78
CA LEU A 247 1.16 10.36 -5.40
C LEU A 247 0.22 11.00 -6.42
N ALA A 248 -0.67 10.19 -6.98
CA ALA A 248 -1.77 10.71 -7.78
C ALA A 248 -2.90 11.22 -6.86
N ALA A 249 -3.54 12.32 -7.27
CA ALA A 249 -4.70 12.86 -6.54
C ALA A 249 -5.96 12.00 -6.76
N ASP A 250 -6.04 11.36 -7.93
CA ASP A 250 -7.18 10.60 -8.41
C ASP A 250 -6.70 9.40 -9.25
N PRO A 251 -7.52 8.34 -9.38
CA PRO A 251 -7.13 7.16 -10.15
C PRO A 251 -6.96 7.44 -11.65
N ALA A 252 -7.57 8.50 -12.20
CA ALA A 252 -7.42 8.83 -13.61
C ALA A 252 -6.05 9.47 -13.91
N THR A 253 -5.45 10.18 -12.95
CA THR A 253 -4.09 10.73 -13.09
C THR A 253 -2.98 9.71 -12.92
N CYS A 254 -3.26 8.51 -12.39
CA CYS A 254 -2.31 7.39 -12.41
C CYS A 254 -1.97 6.96 -13.82
N TRP A 255 -3.00 6.92 -14.67
CA TRP A 255 -2.89 6.56 -16.07
C TRP A 255 -3.10 7.80 -16.90
N PRO A 256 -2.03 8.59 -17.17
CA PRO A 256 -2.04 9.45 -18.33
C PRO A 256 -2.13 8.50 -19.53
N SER A 257 -3.35 8.09 -19.83
CA SER A 257 -3.79 7.48 -21.08
C SER A 257 -3.02 8.17 -22.18
N GLU A 258 -2.52 7.41 -23.14
CA GLU A 258 -1.64 7.75 -24.26
C GLU A 258 -2.13 8.94 -25.14
N ARG A 259 -2.50 10.06 -24.53
CA ARG A 259 -2.95 11.32 -25.11
C ARG A 259 -1.82 12.07 -25.82
N ALA A 260 -0.62 11.51 -25.89
CA ALA A 260 0.45 11.99 -26.74
C ALA A 260 0.62 11.16 -28.03
N GLY A 261 -0.10 10.04 -28.18
CA GLY A 261 -0.11 9.23 -29.40
C GLY A 261 -1.14 9.68 -30.43
N HIS A 262 -2.14 10.46 -30.01
CA HIS A 262 -3.06 11.19 -30.88
C HIS A 262 -2.68 12.67 -30.93
N VAL A 263 -1.37 12.97 -31.06
CA VAL A 263 -1.00 14.16 -31.83
C VAL A 263 -1.45 13.84 -33.24
N THR A 264 -2.58 14.43 -33.59
CA THR A 264 -3.16 14.60 -34.92
C THR A 264 -2.09 14.56 -36.00
N VAL A 265 -2.01 13.43 -36.72
CA VAL A 265 -1.39 13.38 -38.04
C VAL A 265 -2.08 14.36 -39.01
N ASP A 266 -3.25 14.90 -38.63
CA ASP A 266 -3.96 15.96 -39.36
C ASP A 266 -3.29 17.35 -39.33
N ASP A 267 -2.31 17.63 -38.45
CA ASP A 267 -1.58 18.91 -38.49
C ASP A 267 -0.39 18.91 -39.49
N ALA A 268 -0.18 17.81 -40.23
CA ALA A 268 0.82 17.73 -41.29
C ALA A 268 0.24 17.90 -42.71
N ALA A 269 -1.06 18.15 -42.85
CA ALA A 269 -1.74 18.22 -44.15
C ALA A 269 -2.15 19.63 -44.63
N GLU A 270 -1.76 20.71 -43.94
CA GLU A 270 -1.78 22.06 -44.53
C GLU A 270 -0.40 22.40 -45.13
N MET A 271 -0.11 21.81 -46.29
CA MET A 271 0.86 22.40 -47.21
C MET A 271 0.20 23.58 -47.94
N PRO A 272 0.72 24.82 -47.85
CA PRO A 272 0.30 25.88 -48.74
C PRO A 272 0.80 25.54 -50.15
N VAL A 273 -0.13 25.21 -51.04
CA VAL A 273 0.10 25.27 -52.48
C VAL A 273 0.27 26.76 -52.81
N ALA A 274 1.53 27.21 -52.85
CA ALA A 274 1.88 28.51 -53.42
C ALA A 274 1.65 28.43 -54.92
N GLY A 275 0.56 29.05 -55.37
CA GLY A 275 0.24 29.27 -56.77
C GLY A 275 1.28 30.15 -57.46
N SER A 276 1.48 29.80 -58.72
CA SER A 276 2.18 30.49 -59.81
C SER A 276 1.77 31.96 -60.00
#